data_AF-A0AAW5WDX1-F1
#
_entry.id   AF-A0AAW5WDX1-F1
#
_cell.length_a   1.000
_cell.length_b   1.000
_cell.length_c   1.000
_cell.angle_alpha   90.00
_cell.angle_beta   90.00
_cell.angle_gamma   90.00
#
_symmetry.space_group_name_H-M   'P 1'
#
loop_
_entity.id
_entity.type
_entity.pdbx_description
1 polymer ?
#
loop_
_entity_poly.entity_id
_entity_poly.type
_entity_poly.pdbx_seq_one_letter_code
_entity_poly.pdbx_strand_id
1 'polypeptide(L)' 'MPTLISGAVTGDAQPGDNVAVAVNGHAFTGVVVTDEHGALRYEVAIPTSVLTEGSNNVEVTVTGVDASGNTAVAVQHATV' A
#
# COMPACT_ATOMS: atom_id res chain seq x y z
N MET A 1 18.43 -7.13 1.58
CA MET A 1 17.83 -5.97 0.90
C MET A 1 16.33 -6.08 1.07
N PRO A 2 15.59 -5.07 1.53
CA PRO A 2 14.13 -5.13 1.59
C PRO A 2 13.53 -5.05 0.18
N THR A 3 12.36 -5.63 0.00
CA THR A 3 11.55 -5.46 -1.20
C THR A 3 10.61 -4.28 -0.96
N LEU A 4 10.58 -3.33 -1.88
CA LEU A 4 9.65 -2.21 -1.80
C LEU A 4 8.38 -2.55 -2.56
N ILE A 5 7.26 -2.56 -1.86
CA ILE A 5 5.94 -2.65 -2.47
C ILE A 5 5.46 -1.23 -2.68
N SER A 6 5.34 -0.85 -3.94
CA SER A 6 4.78 0.44 -4.34
C SER A 6 3.62 0.23 -5.29
N GLY A 7 2.59 1.06 -5.16
CA GLY A 7 1.47 1.08 -6.07
C GLY A 7 0.95 2.50 -6.26
N ALA A 8 0.26 2.73 -7.38
CA ALA A 8 -0.51 3.94 -7.57
C ALA A 8 -1.79 3.84 -6.74
N VAL A 9 -2.16 4.92 -6.07
CA VAL A 9 -3.47 5.06 -5.44
C VAL A 9 -4.29 5.96 -6.34
N THR A 10 -5.52 5.56 -6.62
CA THR A 10 -6.46 6.33 -7.41
C THR A 10 -7.76 6.52 -6.63
N GLY A 11 -8.58 7.47 -7.06
CA GLY A 11 -9.83 7.81 -6.38
C GLY A 11 -9.64 8.88 -5.31
N ASP A 12 -10.30 8.69 -4.16
CA ASP A 12 -10.45 9.70 -3.10
C ASP A 12 -9.32 9.69 -2.06
N ALA A 13 -8.25 8.94 -2.31
CA ALA A 13 -7.10 8.95 -1.42
C ALA A 13 -6.38 10.30 -1.43
N GLN A 14 -5.68 10.60 -0.35
CA GLN A 14 -4.95 11.83 -0.10
C GLN A 14 -3.58 11.54 0.53
N PRO A 15 -2.61 12.46 0.37
CA PRO A 15 -1.32 12.32 1.01
C PRO A 15 -1.46 12.32 2.53
N GLY A 16 -0.82 11.36 3.19
CA GLY A 16 -0.98 11.12 4.63
C GLY A 16 -2.02 10.06 4.98
N ASP A 17 -2.77 9.55 4.01
CA ASP A 17 -3.67 8.42 4.23
C ASP A 17 -2.91 7.16 4.62
N ASN A 18 -3.56 6.35 5.46
CA ASN A 18 -2.96 5.17 6.03
C ASN A 18 -3.07 3.99 5.06
N VAL A 19 -1.94 3.37 4.77
CA VAL A 19 -1.84 2.19 3.90
C VAL A 19 -1.47 0.99 4.75
N ALA A 20 -2.28 -0.05 4.72
CA ALA A 20 -1.98 -1.33 5.32
C ALA A 20 -1.57 -2.32 4.22
N VAL A 21 -0.45 -3.01 4.39
CA VAL A 21 0.05 -4.02 3.46
C VAL A 21 0.27 -5.31 4.23
N ALA A 22 -0.51 -6.34 3.93
CA ALA A 22 -0.33 -7.67 4.48
C ALA A 22 0.47 -8.54 3.50
N VAL A 23 1.59 -9.09 3.95
CA VAL A 23 2.45 -10.00 3.18
C VAL A 23 2.56 -11.31 3.93
N ASN A 24 2.06 -12.41 3.35
CA ASN A 24 2.08 -13.73 4.00
C ASN A 24 1.50 -13.73 5.44
N GLY A 25 0.49 -12.87 5.70
CA GLY A 25 -0.11 -12.70 7.02
C GLY A 25 0.62 -11.72 7.96
N HIS A 26 1.75 -11.15 7.54
CA HIS A 26 2.43 -10.07 8.25
C HIS A 26 1.92 -8.71 7.78
N ALA A 27 1.33 -7.94 8.70
CA ALA A 27 0.85 -6.59 8.40
C ALA A 27 1.98 -5.55 8.54
N PHE A 28 2.07 -4.69 7.55
CA PHE A 28 2.95 -3.54 7.47
C PHE A 28 2.10 -2.30 7.20
N THR A 29 2.61 -1.15 7.60
CA THR A 29 1.91 0.12 7.39
C THR A 29 2.80 1.09 6.65
N GLY A 30 2.20 1.83 5.73
CA GLY A 30 2.80 2.97 5.07
C GLY A 30 1.82 4.13 5.02
N VAL A 31 2.23 5.15 4.30
CA VAL A 31 1.41 6.33 4.03
C VAL A 31 1.34 6.58 2.54
N VAL A 32 0.22 7.11 2.09
CA VAL A 32 0.10 7.63 0.72
C VAL A 32 0.91 8.92 0.64
N VAL A 33 1.70 9.04 -0.42
CA VAL A 33 2.49 10.22 -0.76
C VAL A 33 2.15 10.66 -2.18
N THR A 34 2.31 11.96 -2.44
CA THR A 34 2.26 12.47 -3.81
C THR A 34 3.65 12.41 -4.43
N ASP A 35 3.75 11.96 -5.68
CA ASP A 35 4.98 12.07 -6.45
C ASP A 35 5.20 13.48 -7.02
N GLU A 36 6.34 13.69 -7.68
CA GLU A 36 6.70 14.96 -8.31
C GLU A 36 5.75 15.40 -9.44
N HIS A 37 4.93 14.48 -9.96
CA HIS A 37 3.95 14.74 -11.01
C HIS A 37 2.53 14.97 -10.47
N GLY A 38 2.34 14.98 -9.14
CA GLY A 38 1.04 15.15 -8.52
C GLY A 38 0.23 13.85 -8.41
N ALA A 39 0.79 12.69 -8.77
CA ALA A 39 0.10 11.41 -8.67
C ALA A 39 0.27 10.80 -7.28
N LEU A 40 -0.79 10.17 -6.78
CA LEU A 40 -0.79 9.52 -5.48
C LEU A 40 -0.20 8.12 -5.59
N ARG A 41 0.71 7.80 -4.69
CA ARG A 41 1.37 6.51 -4.61
C ARG A 41 1.63 6.15 -3.16
N TYR A 42 1.81 4.88 -2.89
CA TYR A 42 2.30 4.42 -1.59
C TYR A 42 3.60 3.65 -1.78
N GLU A 43 4.38 3.58 -0.72
CA GLU A 43 5.61 2.81 -0.67
C GLU A 43 5.76 2.19 0.71
N VAL A 44 5.89 0.86 0.75
CA VAL A 44 6.09 0.11 1.99
C VAL A 44 7.29 -0.79 1.83
N ALA A 45 8.29 -0.59 2.70
CA ALA A 45 9.48 -1.42 2.73
C ALA A 45 9.18 -2.72 3.48
N ILE A 46 9.22 -3.84 2.76
CA ILE A 46 8.97 -5.17 3.29
C ILE A 46 10.30 -5.91 3.44
N PRO A 47 10.66 -6.38 4.63
CA PRO A 47 11.86 -7.17 4.80
C PRO A 47 11.72 -8.50 4.06
N THR A 48 12.74 -8.89 3.28
CA THR A 48 12.72 -10.15 2.53
C THR A 48 12.63 -11.39 3.42
N SER A 49 12.82 -11.26 4.73
CA SER A 49 12.61 -12.35 5.69
C SER A 49 11.15 -12.77 5.81
N VAL A 50 10.18 -11.91 5.47
CA VAL A 50 8.75 -12.29 5.41
C VAL A 50 8.32 -12.75 4.03
N LEU A 51 9.18 -12.56 3.02
CA LEU A 51 8.95 -13.05 1.67
C LEU A 51 9.47 -14.48 1.58
N THR A 52 8.66 -15.31 0.94
CA THR A 52 8.96 -16.71 0.65
C THR A 52 9.37 -16.80 -0.82
N GLU A 53 10.36 -17.62 -1.16
CA GLU A 53 10.63 -17.89 -2.57
C GLU A 53 9.41 -18.57 -3.22
N GLY A 54 8.99 -18.08 -4.39
CA GLY A 54 7.84 -18.58 -5.12
C GLY A 54 6.68 -17.61 -5.12
N SER A 55 5.59 -17.93 -4.42
CA SER A 55 4.34 -17.16 -4.45
C SER A 55 4.08 -16.50 -3.11
N ASN A 56 4.15 -15.18 -3.05
CA ASN A 56 3.78 -14.39 -1.88
C ASN A 56 2.38 -13.80 -2.04
N ASN A 57 1.53 -13.95 -1.03
CA ASN A 57 0.26 -13.25 -1.02
C ASN A 57 0.48 -11.85 -0.45
N VAL A 58 0.39 -10.84 -1.32
CA VAL A 58 0.46 -9.42 -0.94
C VAL A 58 -0.93 -8.83 -1.09
N GLU A 59 -1.51 -8.43 0.02
CA GLU A 59 -2.80 -7.73 0.09
C GLU A 59 -2.54 -6.32 0.58
N VAL A 60 -2.81 -5.33 -0.26
CA VAL A 60 -2.64 -3.92 0.08
C VAL A 60 -4.00 -3.29 0.25
N THR A 61 -4.28 -2.78 1.43
CA THR A 61 -5.50 -2.03 1.78
C THR A 61 -5.13 -0.57 2.02
N VAL A 62 -5.54 0.31 1.11
CA VAL A 62 -5.42 1.76 1.31
C VAL A 62 -6.73 2.26 1.87
N THR A 63 -6.72 2.95 3.01
CA THR A 63 -7.91 3.59 3.58
C THR A 63 -7.74 5.10 3.47
N GLY A 64 -8.42 5.71 2.50
CA GLY A 64 -8.46 7.16 2.36
C GLY A 64 -9.72 7.76 2.91
N VAL A 65 -9.61 8.88 3.63
CA VAL A 65 -10.76 9.60 4.19
C VAL A 65 -10.89 10.93 3.47
N ASP A 66 -11.98 11.12 2.73
CA ASP A 66 -12.23 12.41 2.09
C ASP A 66 -12.67 13.48 3.11
N ALA A 67 -12.67 14.75 2.68
CA ALA A 67 -13.12 15.86 3.52
C ALA A 67 -14.60 15.78 3.94
N SER A 68 -15.38 14.89 3.33
CA SER A 68 -16.79 14.61 3.64
C SER A 68 -16.95 13.42 4.60
N GLY A 69 -15.85 12.76 5.00
CA GLY A 69 -15.83 11.58 5.87
C GLY A 69 -16.06 10.25 5.17
N ASN A 70 -16.04 10.18 3.84
CA ASN A 70 -16.15 8.93 3.11
C ASN A 70 -14.81 8.18 3.13
N THR A 71 -14.87 6.89 3.43
CA THR A 71 -13.71 5.99 3.42
C THR A 71 -13.60 5.26 2.09
N ALA A 72 -12.59 5.58 1.27
CA ALA A 72 -12.23 4.80 0.10
C ALA A 72 -11.28 3.68 0.50
N VAL A 73 -11.65 2.43 0.21
CA VAL A 73 -10.82 1.25 0.49
C VAL A 73 -10.36 0.65 -0.84
N ALA A 74 -9.07 0.80 -1.16
CA ALA A 74 -8.48 0.17 -2.33
C ALA A 74 -7.77 -1.12 -1.91
N VAL A 75 -8.20 -2.26 -2.44
CA VAL A 75 -7.54 -3.56 -2.21
C VAL A 75 -6.80 -3.99 -3.46
N GLN A 76 -5.48 -4.06 -3.39
CA GLN A 76 -4.65 -4.62 -4.47
C GLN A 76 -4.09 -5.96 -4.02
N HIS A 77 -4.40 -7.01 -4.77
CA HIS A 77 -3.73 -8.30 -4.65
C HIS A 77 -2.61 -8.38 -5.69
N ALA A 78 -1.41 -8.72 -5.22
CA ALA A 78 -0.27 -9.03 -6.06
C ALA A 78 0.35 -10.35 -5.61
N THR A 79 0.72 -11.18 -6.59
CA THR A 79 1.54 -12.37 -6.36
C THR A 79 2.94 -12.07 -6.85
N VAL A 80 3.92 -12.08 -5.94
CA VAL A 80 5.35 -11.85 -6.24
C VAL A 80 6.17 -13.09 -5.95
#